data_AF-A0A1V6HT75-F1
#
_entry.id   AF-A0A1V6HT75-F1
#
_cell.length_a   1.000
_cell.length_b   1.000
_cell.length_c   1.000
_cell.angle_alpha   90.00
_cell.angle_beta   90.00
_cell.angle_gamma   90.00
#
_symmetry.space_group_name_H-M   'P 1'
#
loop_
_entity.id
_entity.type
_entity.pdbx_description
1 polymer ?
#
loop_
_entity_poly.entity_id
_entity_poly.type
_entity_poly.pdbx_seq_one_letter_code
_entity_poly.pdbx_strand_id
1 'polypeptide(L)'
;MALSANKIRKHKLHERAINTAPVDDGKKVFVGAYLCREAATGVCIPGADASGLVPLGVVVEPLFPDNPDLAITAAYDNTAGPDGVVTGTSAARAVNYDQRGEYEFKLHSGSATPKIGQLAYLKDDDEVSTTSTHHVIAGIFTRPGPSGGWFVDIGKRGVHVGLTTGASSGAIASLTGSVGTANDAMTEVTTAVADPADAAALARDINSNIIPSIENNFADLQAKVNAILAALRTANIIAT
;
A
#
# COMPACT_ATOMS: atom_id res chain seq x y z
N MET A 1 18.01 19.67 13.46
CA MET A 1 17.18 18.46 13.38
C MET A 1 18.07 17.30 13.77
N ALA A 2 17.73 16.60 14.86
CA ALA A 2 18.52 15.49 15.35
C ALA A 2 18.09 14.23 14.60
N LEU A 3 18.89 13.85 13.61
CA LEU A 3 18.76 12.60 12.85
C LEU A 3 18.85 11.45 13.86
N SER A 4 17.83 10.60 13.91
CA SER A 4 17.75 9.50 14.86
C SER A 4 18.70 8.38 14.46
N ALA A 5 19.87 8.36 15.10
CA ALA A 5 20.78 7.23 14.98
C ALA A 5 20.22 5.99 15.69
N ASN A 6 20.48 4.81 15.10
CA ASN A 6 20.48 3.49 15.76
C ASN A 6 19.11 2.88 16.10
N LYS A 7 18.15 2.91 15.16
CA LYS A 7 16.90 2.13 15.30
C LYS A 7 17.14 0.64 15.07
N ILE A 8 16.76 -0.15 16.08
CA ILE A 8 16.90 -1.60 16.08
C ILE A 8 15.59 -2.25 15.65
N ARG A 9 15.71 -3.28 14.81
CA ARG A 9 14.64 -4.23 14.57
C ARG A 9 14.44 -5.09 15.83
N LYS A 10 13.48 -4.74 16.68
CA LYS A 10 13.24 -5.50 17.93
C LYS A 10 12.65 -6.88 17.70
N HIS A 11 11.97 -7.10 16.57
CA HIS A 11 11.28 -8.36 16.30
C HIS A 11 11.45 -8.83 14.85
N LYS A 12 11.76 -10.13 14.71
CA LYS A 12 11.87 -10.85 13.43
C LYS A 12 10.51 -11.36 12.94
N LEU A 13 9.49 -10.49 12.89
CA LEU A 13 8.15 -10.87 12.44
C LEU A 13 8.13 -11.35 10.98
N HIS A 14 9.07 -10.87 10.18
CA HIS A 14 9.20 -11.15 8.74
C HIS A 14 10.62 -11.59 8.41
N GLU A 15 10.81 -12.36 7.35
CA GLU A 15 12.16 -12.49 6.78
C GLU A 15 12.63 -11.13 6.26
N ARG A 16 13.93 -10.83 6.43
CA ARG A 16 14.51 -9.56 5.96
C ARG A 16 14.39 -9.48 4.44
N ALA A 17 14.05 -8.31 3.92
CA ALA A 17 14.07 -8.03 2.49
C ALA A 17 15.05 -6.89 2.26
N ILE A 18 16.34 -7.23 2.27
CA ILE A 18 17.42 -6.26 2.13
C ILE A 18 17.57 -5.86 0.68
N ASN A 19 17.55 -4.56 0.45
CA ASN A 19 17.85 -3.95 -0.83
C ASN A 19 18.89 -2.86 -0.64
N THR A 20 19.47 -2.44 -1.77
CA THR A 20 20.52 -1.43 -1.82
C THR A 20 20.02 -0.23 -2.62
N ALA A 21 20.38 0.98 -2.19
CA ALA A 21 20.11 2.21 -2.92
C ALA A 21 21.37 3.08 -3.03
N PRO A 22 21.61 3.72 -4.20
CA PRO A 22 22.69 4.69 -4.33
C PRO A 22 22.39 5.93 -3.48
N VAL A 23 23.43 6.56 -2.95
CA VAL A 23 23.34 7.79 -2.15
C VAL A 23 24.04 8.93 -2.87
N ASP A 24 23.36 10.06 -2.97
CA ASP A 24 23.92 11.27 -3.59
C ASP A 24 25.13 11.78 -2.78
N ASP A 25 26.06 12.41 -3.48
CA ASP A 25 27.25 12.98 -2.85
C ASP A 25 26.90 14.04 -1.78
N GLY A 26 27.66 14.06 -0.69
CA GLY A 26 27.41 14.95 0.46
C GLY A 26 26.18 14.64 1.31
N LYS A 27 25.31 13.68 0.93
CA LYS A 27 24.17 13.27 1.78
C LYS A 27 24.63 12.41 2.96
N LYS A 28 24.00 12.70 4.10
CA LYS A 28 24.21 12.03 5.38
C LYS A 28 23.04 11.10 5.68
N VAL A 29 23.28 9.79 5.71
CA VAL A 29 22.31 8.75 6.07
C VAL A 29 22.79 7.99 7.31
N PHE A 30 21.90 7.76 8.28
CA PHE A 30 22.19 7.05 9.53
C PHE A 30 21.56 5.67 9.55
N VAL A 31 22.20 4.71 10.22
CA VAL A 31 21.61 3.39 10.48
C VAL A 31 20.34 3.55 11.30
N GLY A 32 19.28 2.86 10.88
CA GLY A 32 17.97 2.94 11.51
C GLY A 32 17.10 4.11 11.06
N ALA A 33 17.60 5.03 10.23
CA ALA A 33 16.77 6.06 9.62
C ALA A 33 15.80 5.45 8.60
N TYR A 34 14.59 6.00 8.49
CA TYR A 34 13.69 5.66 7.40
C TYR A 34 14.19 6.32 6.10
N LEU A 35 14.40 5.53 5.06
CA LEU A 35 14.87 5.95 3.75
C LEU A 35 13.69 6.19 2.80
N CYS A 36 13.71 7.32 2.11
CA CYS A 36 12.82 7.63 1.00
C CYS A 36 13.62 7.89 -0.28
N ARG A 37 12.95 7.81 -1.42
CA ARG A 37 13.47 8.26 -2.71
C ARG A 37 12.72 9.51 -3.15
N GLU A 38 13.47 10.53 -3.52
CA GLU A 38 12.94 11.76 -4.12
C GLU A 38 12.61 11.51 -5.60
N ALA A 39 11.64 12.24 -6.14
CA ALA A 39 11.20 12.08 -7.52
C ALA A 39 12.26 12.44 -8.58
N ALA A 40 13.27 13.25 -8.22
CA ALA A 40 14.22 13.80 -9.18
C ALA A 40 15.47 12.93 -9.40
N THR A 41 16.25 12.56 -8.38
CA THR A 41 17.54 11.86 -8.64
C THR A 41 18.16 11.05 -7.49
N GLY A 42 17.65 11.08 -6.26
CA GLY A 42 18.38 10.53 -5.10
C GLY A 42 17.54 9.91 -3.99
N VAL A 43 18.20 9.22 -3.07
CA VAL A 43 17.60 8.85 -1.77
C VAL A 43 17.86 9.92 -0.73
N CYS A 44 16.86 10.12 0.12
CA CYS A 44 16.92 11.06 1.21
C CYS A 44 16.41 10.41 2.49
N ILE A 45 16.82 10.99 3.60
CA ILE A 45 16.06 10.90 4.82
C ILE A 45 14.91 11.90 4.69
N PRO A 46 13.65 11.49 4.87
CA PRO A 46 12.53 12.43 4.88
C PRO A 46 12.78 13.43 6.00
N GLY A 47 12.76 14.72 5.66
CA GLY A 47 12.61 15.75 6.69
C GLY A 47 11.15 15.87 7.12
N ALA A 48 10.81 16.97 7.81
CA ALA A 48 9.44 17.29 8.18
C ALA A 48 8.47 17.12 6.99
N ASP A 49 7.45 16.26 7.17
CA ASP A 49 6.38 15.86 6.24
C ASP A 49 6.53 16.46 4.83
N ALA A 50 7.27 15.77 3.95
CA ALA A 50 7.61 16.26 2.62
C ALA A 50 6.85 15.52 1.49
N SER A 51 6.34 16.28 0.52
CA SER A 51 5.61 15.75 -0.63
C SER A 51 6.50 15.04 -1.65
N GLY A 52 5.94 14.06 -2.36
CA GLY A 52 6.61 13.43 -3.51
C GLY A 52 7.70 12.42 -3.14
N LEU A 53 7.79 12.03 -1.87
CA LEU A 53 8.71 11.01 -1.40
C LEU A 53 8.13 9.61 -1.58
N VAL A 54 8.95 8.71 -2.12
CA VAL A 54 8.62 7.28 -2.22
C VAL A 54 9.29 6.53 -1.07
N PRO A 55 8.53 5.99 -0.10
CA PRO A 55 9.10 5.29 1.04
C PRO A 55 9.76 3.97 0.61
N LEU A 56 11.01 3.77 1.03
CA LEU A 56 11.80 2.59 0.69
C LEU A 56 11.82 1.58 1.85
N GLY A 57 12.33 1.99 3.01
CA GLY A 57 12.48 1.11 4.17
C GLY A 57 13.45 1.68 5.20
N VAL A 58 13.91 0.88 6.14
CA VAL A 58 14.78 1.35 7.23
C VAL A 58 16.23 0.96 6.93
N VAL A 59 17.16 1.91 7.04
CA VAL A 59 18.58 1.69 6.77
C VAL A 59 19.17 0.65 7.73
N VAL A 60 19.92 -0.30 7.19
CA VAL A 60 20.61 -1.36 7.93
C VAL A 60 22.02 -1.54 7.40
N GLU A 61 22.96 -1.95 8.23
CA GLU A 61 24.30 -2.29 7.76
C GLU A 61 24.38 -3.75 7.28
N PRO A 62 25.09 -4.03 6.17
CA PRO A 62 25.50 -5.38 5.83
C PRO A 62 26.69 -5.81 6.72
N LEU A 63 26.52 -6.90 7.45
CA LEU A 63 27.59 -7.69 8.08
C LEU A 63 28.45 -6.99 9.16
N PHE A 64 27.98 -7.07 10.41
CA PHE A 64 28.83 -7.58 11.51
C PHE A 64 28.33 -9.00 11.86
N PRO A 65 29.21 -9.98 12.08
CA PRO A 65 28.89 -11.40 11.83
C PRO A 65 27.88 -12.08 12.75
N ASP A 66 27.37 -11.45 13.81
CA ASP A 66 26.65 -12.24 14.84
C ASP A 66 25.16 -11.91 14.95
N ASN A 67 24.72 -10.68 14.60
CA ASN A 67 23.30 -10.34 14.48
C ASN A 67 23.08 -8.92 13.89
N PRO A 68 22.45 -8.75 12.72
CA PRO A 68 22.08 -7.42 12.20
C PRO A 68 21.03 -6.69 13.06
N ASP A 69 20.44 -7.36 14.05
CA ASP A 69 19.57 -6.74 15.08
C ASP A 69 20.34 -6.25 16.32
N LEU A 70 21.66 -6.43 16.42
CA LEU A 70 22.48 -6.05 17.59
C LEU A 70 23.59 -5.04 17.27
N ALA A 71 23.60 -4.44 16.07
CA ALA A 71 24.56 -3.41 15.70
C ALA A 71 24.23 -2.08 16.41
N ILE A 72 24.57 -2.00 17.70
CA ILE A 72 24.30 -0.83 18.57
C ILE A 72 25.49 0.13 18.61
N THR A 73 26.69 -0.35 18.28
CA THR A 73 27.96 0.34 18.57
C THR A 73 28.90 0.53 17.37
N ALA A 74 28.54 0.01 16.19
CA ALA A 74 29.23 0.38 14.95
C ALA A 74 28.72 1.75 14.50
N ALA A 75 29.26 2.79 15.11
CA ALA A 75 29.06 4.16 14.66
C ALA A 75 29.77 4.35 13.32
N TYR A 76 29.15 3.99 12.20
CA TYR A 76 29.49 4.59 10.91
C TYR A 76 28.53 5.75 10.66
N ASP A 77 28.85 6.80 11.40
CA ASP A 77 28.53 8.16 11.05
C ASP A 77 29.19 8.50 9.71
N ASN A 78 28.37 8.91 8.73
CA ASN A 78 28.82 9.46 7.44
C ASN A 78 29.53 10.83 7.57
N THR A 79 29.90 11.29 8.77
CA THR A 79 30.53 12.60 8.95
C THR A 79 31.83 12.76 8.17
N ALA A 80 32.52 11.69 7.77
CA ALA A 80 33.79 11.81 7.04
C ALA A 80 34.26 10.60 6.19
N GLY A 81 33.43 9.59 5.85
CA GLY A 81 33.89 8.34 5.22
C GLY A 81 33.34 8.03 3.82
N PRO A 82 34.15 7.47 2.89
CA PRO A 82 33.65 6.90 1.63
C PRO A 82 33.07 5.51 1.90
N ASP A 83 31.82 5.45 2.33
CA ASP A 83 31.20 4.17 2.68
C ASP A 83 30.67 3.47 1.43
N GLY A 84 31.30 2.33 1.10
CA GLY A 84 30.79 1.25 0.24
C GLY A 84 30.65 1.56 -1.25
N VAL A 85 31.60 1.07 -2.06
CA VAL A 85 31.43 0.93 -3.51
C VAL A 85 30.69 -0.38 -3.79
N VAL A 86 29.51 -0.31 -4.41
CA VAL A 86 28.86 -1.50 -4.98
C VAL A 86 29.45 -1.70 -6.37
N THR A 87 30.40 -2.62 -6.52
CA THR A 87 30.86 -3.05 -7.84
C THR A 87 29.69 -3.69 -8.60
N GLY A 88 29.11 -2.95 -9.54
CA GLY A 88 27.99 -3.40 -10.38
C GLY A 88 26.96 -2.31 -10.70
N THR A 89 26.93 -1.21 -9.94
CA THR A 89 26.18 0.00 -10.27
C THR A 89 27.14 1.19 -10.34
N SER A 90 26.85 2.18 -11.18
CA SER A 90 27.73 3.33 -11.46
C SER A 90 27.92 4.29 -10.26
N ALA A 91 27.43 3.95 -9.07
CA ALA A 91 27.37 4.83 -7.91
C ALA A 91 28.54 4.55 -6.94
N ALA A 92 29.25 5.62 -6.56
CA ALA A 92 30.40 5.55 -5.66
C ALA A 92 30.03 5.37 -4.17
N ARG A 93 28.76 5.57 -3.79
CA ARG A 93 28.23 5.45 -2.41
C ARG A 93 26.85 4.80 -2.43
N ALA A 94 26.61 3.83 -1.54
CA ALA A 94 25.32 3.16 -1.43
C ALA A 94 24.99 2.73 0.02
N VAL A 95 23.70 2.60 0.32
CA VAL A 95 23.20 2.12 1.61
C VAL A 95 22.30 0.91 1.45
N ASN A 96 22.35 0.00 2.42
CA ASN A 96 21.40 -1.08 2.53
C ASN A 96 20.22 -0.68 3.40
N TYR A 97 19.05 -1.18 3.05
CA TYR A 97 17.83 -0.94 3.81
C TYR A 97 16.94 -2.18 3.78
N ASP A 98 16.22 -2.39 4.87
CA ASP A 98 15.22 -3.43 4.98
C ASP A 98 13.86 -2.89 4.58
N GLN A 99 13.17 -3.60 3.69
CA GLN A 99 11.82 -3.28 3.27
C GLN A 99 10.75 -3.96 4.14
N ARG A 100 11.16 -4.89 5.01
CA ARG A 100 10.26 -5.67 5.85
C ARG A 100 10.72 -5.61 7.29
N GLY A 101 9.76 -5.70 8.20
CA GLY A 101 10.07 -5.74 9.63
C GLY A 101 9.23 -4.77 10.42
N GLU A 102 9.46 -4.79 11.72
CA GLU A 102 8.72 -4.00 12.68
C GLU A 102 9.72 -3.16 13.48
N TYR A 103 9.53 -1.85 13.41
CA TYR A 103 10.46 -0.84 13.93
C TYR A 103 9.71 0.13 14.83
N GLU A 104 10.36 0.59 15.90
CA GLU A 104 9.77 1.54 16.84
C GLU A 104 10.08 2.99 16.43
N PHE A 105 9.03 3.74 16.12
CA PHE A 105 9.07 5.16 15.78
C PHE A 105 8.49 6.00 16.91
N LYS A 106 8.96 7.24 17.05
CA LYS A 106 8.29 8.21 17.92
C LYS A 106 6.98 8.65 17.29
N LEU A 107 6.01 8.95 18.13
CA LEU A 107 4.77 9.56 17.67
C LEU A 107 4.99 11.08 17.56
N HIS A 108 4.76 11.63 16.39
CA HIS A 108 4.89 13.08 16.15
C HIS A 108 4.01 13.87 17.11
N SER A 109 4.52 15.00 17.63
CA SER A 109 3.78 15.87 18.53
C SER A 109 2.45 16.31 17.91
N GLY A 110 1.34 16.15 18.64
CA GLY A 110 0.00 16.49 18.15
C GLY A 110 -0.70 15.38 17.36
N SER A 111 -0.04 14.25 17.10
CA SER A 111 -0.72 13.06 16.58
C SER A 111 -1.63 12.46 17.65
N ALA A 112 -2.83 12.03 17.27
CA ALA A 112 -3.68 11.22 18.13
C ALA A 112 -3.03 9.86 18.42
N THR A 113 -3.42 9.24 19.55
CA THR A 113 -2.99 7.89 19.92
C THR A 113 -3.37 6.88 18.82
N PRO A 114 -2.38 6.16 18.25
CA PRO A 114 -2.63 5.15 17.23
C PRO A 114 -3.53 4.01 17.71
N LYS A 115 -4.22 3.39 16.74
CA LYS A 115 -4.88 2.09 16.91
C LYS A 115 -4.10 1.01 16.16
N ILE A 116 -4.12 -0.22 16.68
CA ILE A 116 -3.55 -1.38 15.98
C ILE A 116 -4.25 -1.54 14.63
N GLY A 117 -3.48 -1.71 13.56
CA GLY A 117 -4.00 -1.82 12.19
C GLY A 117 -4.15 -0.48 11.47
N GLN A 118 -4.01 0.65 12.17
CA GLN A 118 -4.05 1.98 11.56
C GLN A 118 -2.76 2.28 10.79
N LEU A 119 -2.87 3.10 9.75
CA LEU A 119 -1.70 3.59 9.03
C LEU A 119 -0.81 4.48 9.88
N ALA A 120 0.50 4.27 9.73
CA ALA A 120 1.53 5.16 10.18
C ALA A 120 2.05 5.96 8.99
N TYR A 121 1.88 7.28 9.03
CA TYR A 121 2.44 8.20 8.06
C TYR A 121 3.77 8.76 8.55
N LEU A 122 4.74 8.84 7.67
CA LEU A 122 6.07 9.35 7.96
C LEU A 122 6.03 10.87 8.11
N LYS A 123 6.53 11.39 9.23
CA LYS A 123 6.63 12.82 9.52
C LYS A 123 8.06 13.31 9.51
N ASP A 124 9.00 12.49 9.94
CA ASP A 124 10.43 12.69 9.83
C ASP A 124 11.08 11.30 9.84
N ASP A 125 12.39 11.24 9.89
CA ASP A 125 13.17 10.00 9.94
C ASP A 125 12.86 9.08 11.13
N ASP A 126 12.52 9.67 12.28
CA ASP A 126 12.16 9.00 13.54
C ASP A 126 10.66 9.05 13.86
N GLU A 127 9.93 9.97 13.23
CA GLU A 127 8.59 10.32 13.66
C GLU A 127 7.52 9.83 12.69
N VAL A 128 6.48 9.23 13.25
CA VAL A 128 5.28 8.85 12.53
C VAL A 128 4.04 9.50 13.14
N SER A 129 3.00 9.66 12.34
CA SER A 129 1.70 10.19 12.77
C SER A 129 0.56 9.33 12.23
N THR A 130 -0.60 9.44 12.89
CA THR A 130 -1.87 8.90 12.40
C THR A 130 -2.48 9.70 11.26
N THR A 131 -1.90 10.87 10.93
CA THR A 131 -2.32 11.76 9.84
C THR A 131 -1.10 12.33 9.09
N SER A 132 -1.27 12.69 7.82
CA SER A 132 -0.24 13.39 7.03
C SER A 132 -0.92 14.23 5.96
N THR A 133 -0.27 15.32 5.57
CA THR A 133 -0.71 16.16 4.45
C THR A 133 -0.23 15.60 3.11
N HIS A 134 0.86 14.82 3.12
CA HIS A 134 1.53 14.30 1.93
C HIS A 134 1.40 12.78 1.75
N HIS A 135 0.73 12.10 2.69
CA HIS A 135 0.37 10.68 2.62
C HIS A 135 1.55 9.73 2.38
N VAL A 136 2.75 10.07 2.86
CA VAL A 136 3.91 9.17 2.81
C VAL A 136 3.73 8.08 3.86
N ILE A 137 3.33 6.88 3.44
CA ILE A 137 3.04 5.77 4.36
C ILE A 137 4.34 5.11 4.81
N ALA A 138 4.60 5.06 6.11
CA ALA A 138 5.71 4.31 6.69
C ALA A 138 5.36 2.81 6.85
N GLY A 139 4.11 2.50 7.18
CA GLY A 139 3.62 1.15 7.42
C GLY A 139 2.31 1.14 8.20
N ILE A 140 2.12 0.11 9.02
CA ILE A 140 0.94 -0.04 9.89
C ILE A 140 1.36 -0.10 11.35
N PHE A 141 0.67 0.64 12.22
CA PHE A 141 0.83 0.55 13.67
C PHE A 141 0.43 -0.83 14.19
N THR A 142 1.30 -1.47 14.97
CA THR A 142 1.05 -2.83 15.47
C THR A 142 0.86 -2.89 16.98
N ARG A 143 1.66 -2.14 17.75
CA ARG A 143 1.53 -2.05 19.22
C ARG A 143 2.33 -0.87 19.79
N PRO A 144 2.01 -0.39 21.01
CA PRO A 144 2.82 0.59 21.71
C PRO A 144 4.25 0.06 21.95
N GLY A 145 5.22 0.96 21.85
CA GLY A 145 6.62 0.71 22.14
C GLY A 145 6.94 0.93 23.62
N PRO A 146 7.94 0.22 24.17
CA PRO A 146 8.35 0.36 25.57
C PRO A 146 8.97 1.73 25.88
N SER A 147 9.40 2.49 24.86
CA SER A 147 10.05 3.79 25.02
C SER A 147 9.08 4.97 24.80
N GLY A 148 7.76 4.72 24.83
CA GLY A 148 6.73 5.70 24.52
C GLY A 148 6.51 5.94 23.02
N GLY A 149 7.24 5.22 22.16
CA GLY A 149 7.00 5.17 20.71
C GLY A 149 5.91 4.18 20.33
N TRP A 150 5.81 3.89 19.04
CA TRP A 150 4.93 2.87 18.48
C TRP A 150 5.67 2.00 17.48
N PHE A 151 5.38 0.70 17.52
CA PHE A 151 5.86 -0.23 16.52
C PHE A 151 5.06 -0.09 15.23
N VAL A 152 5.79 -0.05 14.12
CA VAL A 152 5.25 0.03 12.76
C VAL A 152 5.79 -1.14 11.93
N ASP A 153 4.88 -1.93 11.37
CA ASP A 153 5.20 -2.98 10.39
C ASP A 153 5.33 -2.34 9.01
N ILE A 154 6.58 -2.13 8.59
CA ILE A 154 6.91 -1.46 7.32
C ILE A 154 6.65 -2.36 6.10
N GLY A 155 6.59 -3.68 6.31
CA GLY A 155 6.30 -4.65 5.25
C GLY A 155 4.84 -4.59 4.79
N LYS A 156 3.94 -4.06 5.61
CA LYS A 156 2.52 -3.89 5.29
C LYS A 156 2.18 -2.55 4.64
N ARG A 157 3.19 -1.72 4.36
CA ARG A 157 3.02 -0.45 3.64
C ARG A 157 2.24 -0.61 2.34
N GLY A 158 2.57 -1.63 1.54
CA GLY A 158 1.92 -1.91 0.24
C GLY A 158 0.53 -2.57 0.33
N VAL A 159 0.18 -3.19 1.45
CA VAL A 159 -1.15 -3.83 1.65
C VAL A 159 -2.27 -2.78 1.64
N HIS A 160 -1.92 -1.55 2.00
CA HIS A 160 -2.85 -0.43 2.04
C HIS A 160 -2.59 0.61 0.93
N VAL A 161 -1.47 0.60 0.20
CA VAL A 161 -1.29 1.50 -0.96
C VAL A 161 -2.36 1.25 -2.06
N GLY A 162 -2.98 0.07 -2.09
CA GLY A 162 -4.19 -0.18 -2.90
C GLY A 162 -5.53 0.22 -2.25
N LEU A 163 -5.54 0.67 -0.99
CA LEU A 163 -6.73 1.06 -0.20
C LEU A 163 -6.67 2.50 0.40
N THR A 164 -5.52 3.18 0.44
CA THR A 164 -5.33 4.43 1.24
C THR A 164 -4.61 5.59 0.60
N THR A 165 -4.09 5.47 -0.62
CA THR A 165 -3.96 6.71 -1.39
C THR A 165 -5.37 7.09 -1.80
N GLY A 166 -5.82 8.32 -1.52
CA GLY A 166 -7.10 8.89 -1.96
C GLY A 166 -7.34 8.91 -3.49
N ALA A 167 -6.64 8.05 -4.24
CA ALA A 167 -7.14 7.41 -5.43
C ALA A 167 -7.90 6.13 -5.04
N SER A 168 -9.02 6.26 -4.31
CA SER A 168 -10.15 5.42 -4.70
C SER A 168 -10.27 5.61 -6.21
N SER A 169 -10.31 4.54 -7.00
CA SER A 169 -10.73 4.72 -8.39
C SER A 169 -12.02 5.54 -8.36
N GLY A 170 -12.10 6.56 -9.23
CA GLY A 170 -13.20 7.53 -9.18
C GLY A 170 -14.55 6.81 -9.08
N ALA A 171 -15.53 7.42 -8.41
CA ALA A 171 -16.79 6.78 -8.08
C ALA A 171 -17.35 6.03 -9.31
N ILE A 172 -17.36 4.68 -9.23
CA ILE A 172 -17.92 3.85 -10.28
C ILE A 172 -19.43 3.86 -10.03
N ALA A 173 -20.18 4.45 -10.96
CA ALA A 173 -21.62 4.50 -10.85
C ALA A 173 -22.22 3.09 -10.81
N SER A 174 -23.23 2.89 -9.97
CA SER A 174 -24.04 1.67 -10.03
C SER A 174 -24.69 1.57 -11.42
N LEU A 175 -24.83 0.35 -11.92
CA LEU A 175 -25.64 0.11 -13.11
C LEU A 175 -27.11 0.42 -12.78
N THR A 176 -27.74 1.27 -13.59
CA THR A 176 -29.13 1.71 -13.41
C THR A 176 -29.96 1.42 -14.65
N GLY A 177 -31.28 1.36 -14.50
CA GLY A 177 -32.23 1.09 -15.57
C GLY A 177 -33.10 -0.13 -15.23
N SER A 178 -34.35 -0.11 -15.66
CA SER A 178 -35.27 -1.23 -15.47
C SER A 178 -34.98 -2.30 -16.51
N VAL A 179 -34.45 -3.43 -16.05
CA VAL A 179 -34.23 -4.64 -16.85
C VAL A 179 -34.88 -5.81 -16.12
N GLY A 180 -35.81 -6.51 -16.79
CA GLY A 180 -36.41 -7.77 -16.34
C GLY A 180 -36.72 -7.88 -14.84
N THR A 181 -36.56 -9.09 -14.30
CA THR A 181 -36.59 -9.39 -12.86
C THR A 181 -35.43 -10.32 -12.54
N ALA A 182 -34.56 -9.92 -11.61
CA ALA A 182 -33.42 -10.72 -11.17
C ALA A 182 -33.90 -11.99 -10.43
N ASN A 183 -33.29 -13.14 -10.72
CA ASN A 183 -33.67 -14.45 -10.17
C ASN A 183 -32.51 -15.21 -9.49
N ASP A 184 -31.43 -14.48 -9.17
CA ASP A 184 -30.21 -14.92 -8.50
C ASP A 184 -29.26 -15.81 -9.32
N ALA A 185 -29.59 -16.17 -10.56
CA ALA A 185 -28.72 -16.94 -11.44
C ALA A 185 -28.85 -16.55 -12.91
N MET A 186 -27.73 -16.42 -13.61
CA MET A 186 -27.80 -16.40 -15.07
C MET A 186 -28.29 -17.76 -15.56
N THR A 187 -29.34 -17.75 -16.37
CA THR A 187 -29.97 -18.93 -16.94
C THR A 187 -29.73 -18.98 -18.45
N GLU A 188 -29.90 -20.14 -19.06
CA GLU A 188 -29.79 -20.25 -20.52
C GLU A 188 -30.82 -19.34 -21.21
N VAL A 189 -30.38 -18.64 -22.27
CA VAL A 189 -31.30 -17.86 -23.10
C VAL A 189 -32.26 -18.82 -23.78
N THR A 190 -33.55 -18.57 -23.62
CA THR A 190 -34.56 -19.43 -24.24
C THR A 190 -34.39 -19.38 -25.76
N THR A 191 -34.39 -20.54 -26.40
CA THR A 191 -34.28 -20.65 -27.85
C THR A 191 -35.64 -20.54 -28.50
N ALA A 192 -35.65 -20.12 -29.76
CA ALA A 192 -36.87 -20.15 -30.54
C ALA A 192 -37.35 -21.60 -30.74
N VAL A 193 -38.66 -21.79 -30.79
CA VAL A 193 -39.29 -23.05 -31.21
C VAL A 193 -38.76 -23.44 -32.58
N ALA A 194 -38.32 -24.70 -32.69
CA ALA A 194 -37.94 -25.28 -33.96
C ALA A 194 -39.19 -25.38 -34.86
N ASP A 195 -39.12 -24.75 -36.04
CA ASP A 195 -40.20 -24.70 -37.05
C ASP A 195 -41.48 -23.94 -36.61
N PRO A 196 -41.41 -22.61 -36.46
CA PRO A 196 -42.58 -21.80 -36.13
C PRO A 196 -43.61 -21.86 -37.27
N ALA A 197 -44.88 -22.08 -36.92
CA ALA A 197 -45.97 -22.25 -37.90
C ALA A 197 -46.13 -21.07 -38.88
N ASP A 198 -45.82 -19.87 -38.42
CA ASP A 198 -45.78 -18.65 -39.22
C ASP A 198 -44.85 -17.60 -38.58
N ALA A 199 -44.69 -16.46 -39.26
CA ALA A 199 -43.89 -15.34 -38.74
C ALA A 199 -44.45 -14.74 -37.44
N ALA A 200 -45.77 -14.82 -37.21
CA ALA A 200 -46.40 -14.29 -36.01
C ALA A 200 -46.13 -15.17 -34.79
N ALA A 201 -46.04 -16.49 -34.98
CA ALA A 201 -45.63 -17.45 -33.98
C ALA A 201 -44.18 -17.22 -33.56
N LEU A 202 -43.27 -17.03 -34.53
CA LEU A 202 -41.88 -16.67 -34.25
C LEU A 202 -41.77 -15.34 -33.49
N ALA A 203 -42.50 -14.30 -33.93
CA ALA A 203 -42.49 -13.00 -33.27
C ALA A 203 -43.01 -13.08 -31.82
N ARG A 204 -44.03 -13.91 -31.57
CA ARG A 204 -44.55 -14.12 -30.21
C ARG A 204 -43.53 -14.79 -29.32
N ASP A 205 -42.86 -15.82 -29.84
CA ASP A 205 -41.84 -16.56 -29.10
C ASP A 205 -40.65 -15.67 -28.72
N ILE A 206 -40.18 -14.83 -29.67
CA ILE A 206 -39.16 -13.82 -29.41
C ILE A 206 -39.59 -12.88 -28.27
N ASN A 207 -40.80 -12.32 -28.34
CA ASN A 207 -41.28 -11.33 -27.38
C ASN A 207 -41.65 -11.90 -26.02
N SER A 208 -42.14 -13.14 -25.96
CA SER A 208 -42.65 -13.74 -24.73
C SER A 208 -41.64 -14.60 -23.99
N ASN A 209 -40.64 -15.14 -24.69
CA ASN A 209 -39.70 -16.10 -24.10
C ASN A 209 -38.25 -15.61 -24.21
N ILE A 210 -37.80 -15.28 -25.42
CA ILE A 210 -36.38 -14.96 -25.66
C ILE A 210 -36.00 -13.63 -25.03
N ILE A 211 -36.72 -12.54 -25.34
CA ILE A 211 -36.46 -11.20 -24.79
C ILE A 211 -36.51 -11.22 -23.25
N PRO A 212 -37.56 -11.76 -22.59
CA PRO A 212 -37.59 -11.84 -21.14
C PRO A 212 -36.43 -12.64 -20.52
N SER A 213 -36.00 -13.74 -21.15
CA SER A 213 -34.84 -14.51 -20.63
C SER A 213 -33.54 -13.70 -20.67
N ILE A 214 -33.33 -12.90 -21.72
CA ILE A 214 -32.19 -11.99 -21.84
C ILE A 214 -32.28 -10.85 -20.81
N GLU A 215 -33.46 -10.23 -20.68
CA GLU A 215 -33.70 -9.14 -19.74
C GLU A 215 -33.49 -9.57 -18.29
N ASN A 216 -33.96 -10.77 -17.91
CA ASN A 216 -33.73 -11.33 -16.58
C ASN A 216 -32.23 -11.56 -16.33
N ASN A 217 -31.49 -12.13 -17.29
CA ASN A 217 -30.03 -12.29 -17.17
C ASN A 217 -29.29 -10.96 -17.00
N PHE A 218 -29.73 -9.89 -17.70
CA PHE A 218 -29.18 -8.55 -17.48
C PHE A 218 -29.56 -7.97 -16.11
N ALA A 219 -30.75 -8.28 -15.60
CA ALA A 219 -31.16 -7.91 -14.24
C ALA A 219 -30.27 -8.56 -13.18
N ASP A 220 -29.95 -9.85 -13.35
CA ASP A 220 -29.03 -10.57 -12.46
C ASP A 220 -27.61 -10.02 -12.53
N LEU A 221 -27.09 -9.75 -13.73
CA LEU A 221 -25.78 -9.13 -13.89
C LEU A 221 -25.74 -7.75 -13.22
N GLN A 222 -26.78 -6.93 -13.42
CA GLN A 222 -26.93 -5.63 -12.78
C GLN A 222 -26.89 -5.77 -11.25
N ALA A 223 -27.66 -6.69 -10.69
CA ALA A 223 -27.72 -6.93 -9.25
C ALA A 223 -26.36 -7.40 -8.68
N LYS A 224 -25.70 -8.38 -9.31
CA LYS A 224 -24.42 -8.92 -8.84
C LYS A 224 -23.28 -7.91 -8.98
N VAL A 225 -23.20 -7.16 -10.09
CA VAL A 225 -22.21 -6.08 -10.26
C VAL A 225 -22.41 -5.00 -9.20
N ASN A 226 -23.65 -4.56 -8.96
CA ASN A 226 -23.94 -3.55 -7.96
C ASN A 226 -23.65 -4.04 -6.53
N ALA A 227 -23.87 -5.32 -6.23
CA ALA A 227 -23.49 -5.91 -4.95
C ALA A 227 -21.95 -5.92 -4.76
N ILE A 228 -21.19 -6.25 -5.80
CA ILE A 228 -19.72 -6.16 -5.77
C ILE A 228 -19.29 -4.71 -5.56
N LEU A 229 -19.86 -3.75 -6.30
CA LEU A 229 -19.55 -2.32 -6.11
C LEU A 229 -19.86 -1.85 -4.69
N ALA A 230 -20.98 -2.28 -4.10
CA ALA A 230 -21.32 -1.97 -2.71
C ALA A 230 -20.32 -2.57 -1.70
N ALA A 231 -19.88 -3.81 -1.92
CA ALA A 231 -18.86 -4.45 -1.08
C ALA A 231 -17.51 -3.74 -1.19
N LEU A 232 -17.10 -3.33 -2.40
CA LEU A 232 -15.87 -2.57 -2.63
C LEU A 232 -15.91 -1.18 -2.00
N ARG A 233 -17.05 -0.47 -2.07
CA ARG A 233 -17.27 0.81 -1.35
C ARG A 233 -17.18 0.61 0.17
N THR A 234 -17.83 -0.44 0.70
CA THR A 234 -17.80 -0.78 2.14
C THR A 234 -16.38 -1.10 2.61
N ALA A 235 -15.58 -1.74 1.77
CA ALA A 235 -14.18 -2.04 2.03
C ALA A 235 -13.25 -0.83 1.77
N ASN A 236 -13.79 0.34 1.42
CA ASN A 236 -13.06 1.56 1.06
C ASN A 236 -12.04 1.37 -0.09
N ILE A 237 -12.32 0.47 -1.02
CA ILE A 237 -11.47 0.20 -2.19
C ILE A 237 -11.76 1.19 -3.33
N ILE A 238 -13.02 1.59 -3.49
CA ILE A 238 -13.49 2.57 -4.49
C ILE A 238 -14.30 3.67 -3.81
N ALA A 239 -14.40 4.85 -4.44
CA ALA A 239 -15.15 5.98 -3.89
C ALA A 239 -16.66 5.67 -3.89
N THR A 240 -17.36 6.18 -2.88
CA THR A 240 -18.84 6.13 -2.78
C THR A 240 -19.50 6.94 -3.88
#